data_AF-A0A2M7L063-F1
#
_entry.id   AF-A0A2M7L063-F1
#
_cell.length_a   1.000
_cell.length_b   1.000
_cell.length_c   1.000
_cell.angle_alpha   90.00
_cell.angle_beta   90.00
_cell.angle_gamma   90.00
#
_symmetry.space_group_name_H-M   'P 1'
#
loop_
_entity.id
_entity.type
_entity.pdbx_description
1 polymer ?
#
loop_
_entity_poly.entity_id
_entity_poly.type
_entity_poly.pdbx_seq_one_letter_code
_entity_poly.pdbx_strand_id
1 'polypeptide(L)' 'MTVGTVTPPEWRELTDPVSGVRLRQLTSYKTNSHHLYFTNPGWYAGGRKLLFGSERYN' A
#
# COMPACT_ATOMS: atom_id res chain seq x y z
N MET A 1 2.18 2.49 -18.38
CA MET A 1 0.89 1.78 -18.20
C MET A 1 -0.25 2.72 -18.56
N THR A 2 -1.43 2.22 -18.93
CA THR A 2 -2.62 3.07 -19.14
C THR A 2 -3.42 3.20 -17.84
N VAL A 3 -4.09 4.34 -17.68
CA VAL A 3 -5.05 4.53 -16.58
C VAL A 3 -6.08 3.40 -16.60
N GLY A 4 -6.36 2.83 -15.43
CA GLY A 4 -7.30 1.71 -15.27
C GLY A 4 -6.68 0.32 -15.30
N THR A 5 -5.35 0.21 -15.47
CA THR A 5 -4.68 -1.10 -15.38
C THR A 5 -4.77 -1.66 -13.95
N VAL A 6 -5.14 -2.94 -13.82
CA VAL A 6 -5.29 -3.63 -12.53
C VAL A 6 -4.15 -4.62 -12.34
N THR A 7 -3.49 -4.55 -11.19
CA THR A 7 -2.43 -5.49 -10.79
C THR A 7 -2.98 -6.42 -9.70
N PRO A 8 -2.61 -7.72 -9.69
CA PRO A 8 -2.97 -8.61 -8.61
C PRO A 8 -2.51 -8.09 -7.23
N PRO A 9 -3.24 -8.41 -6.14
CA PRO A 9 -2.82 -8.06 -4.79
C PRO A 9 -1.45 -8.66 -4.45
N GLU A 10 -0.64 -7.89 -3.73
CA GLU A 10 0.73 -8.26 -3.36
C GLU A 10 0.98 -8.19 -1.85
N TRP A 11 -0.12 -8.16 -1.07
CA TRP A 11 -0.02 -8.02 0.38
C TRP A 11 0.56 -9.27 1.04
N ARG A 12 1.30 -9.07 2.13
CA ARG A 12 1.81 -10.16 2.96
C ARG A 12 1.83 -9.77 4.43
N GLU A 13 1.70 -10.76 5.29
CA GLU A 13 1.86 -10.59 6.73
C GLU A 13 3.33 -10.79 7.12
N LEU A 14 3.79 -10.00 8.06
CA LEU A 14 5.13 -10.04 8.62
C LEU A 14 5.01 -9.89 10.14
N THR A 15 5.97 -10.45 10.86
CA THR A 15 6.11 -10.20 12.30
C THR A 15 7.37 -9.37 12.48
N ASP A 16 7.24 -8.22 13.13
CA ASP A 16 8.40 -7.41 13.49
C ASP A 16 9.28 -8.18 14.49
N PRO A 17 10.57 -8.41 14.21
CA PRO A 17 11.42 -9.27 15.03
C PRO A 17 11.80 -8.66 16.38
N VAL A 18 11.62 -7.35 16.57
CA VAL A 18 11.99 -6.65 17.80
C VAL A 18 10.80 -6.53 18.75
N SER A 19 9.66 -6.08 18.25
CA SER A 19 8.44 -5.81 19.01
C SER A 19 7.43 -6.96 18.99
N GLY A 20 7.54 -7.90 18.05
CA GLY A 20 6.57 -8.97 17.84
C GLY A 20 5.24 -8.51 17.21
N VAL A 21 5.13 -7.23 16.83
CA VAL A 21 3.90 -6.69 16.22
C VAL A 21 3.65 -7.33 14.85
N ARG A 22 2.40 -7.68 14.59
CA ARG A 22 1.94 -8.12 13.26
C ARG A 22 1.83 -6.92 12.33
N LEU A 23 2.52 -7.00 11.20
CA LEU A 23 2.52 -6.02 10.13
C LEU A 23 1.86 -6.61 8.89
N ARG A 24 1.13 -5.79 8.16
CA ARG A 24 0.63 -6.14 6.82
C ARG A 24 1.28 -5.21 5.80
N GLN A 25 2.23 -5.73 5.03
CA GLN A 25 2.79 -5.02 3.89
C GLN A 25 1.77 -5.06 2.76
N LEU A 26 1.42 -3.90 2.18
CA LEU A 26 0.43 -3.80 1.10
C LEU A 26 1.05 -3.90 -0.31
N THR A 27 2.29 -3.44 -0.45
CA THR A 27 3.02 -3.41 -1.73
C THR A 27 4.38 -4.09 -1.62
N SER A 28 4.79 -4.92 -2.60
CA SER A 28 6.10 -5.62 -2.61
C SER A 28 6.94 -5.36 -3.86
N TYR A 29 6.38 -4.68 -4.86
CA TYR A 29 7.10 -4.26 -6.04
C TYR A 29 8.22 -3.25 -5.71
N LYS A 30 9.38 -3.43 -6.33
CA LYS A 30 10.61 -2.66 -6.08
C LYS A 30 10.53 -1.26 -6.71
N THR A 31 9.69 -0.40 -6.15
CA THR A 31 9.53 1.01 -6.54
C THR A 31 9.12 1.85 -5.33
N ASN A 32 9.07 3.17 -5.48
CA ASN A 32 8.54 4.06 -4.45
C ASN A 32 7.00 3.95 -4.42
N SER A 33 6.48 3.49 -3.29
CA SER A 33 5.05 3.57 -2.97
C SER A 33 4.91 4.25 -1.61
N HIS A 34 4.02 5.23 -1.51
CA HIS A 34 3.90 6.07 -0.33
C HIS A 34 2.44 6.43 -0.04
N HIS A 35 2.13 6.59 1.25
CA HIS A 35 0.84 7.11 1.67
C HIS A 35 0.72 8.60 1.31
N LEU A 36 -0.52 9.10 1.23
CA LEU A 36 -0.77 10.54 1.16
C LEU A 36 -0.24 11.23 2.43
N TYR A 37 -0.08 12.55 2.38
CA TYR A 37 0.26 13.31 3.58
C TYR A 37 -0.68 12.97 4.74
N PHE A 38 -0.15 12.87 5.96
CA PHE A 38 -0.89 12.24 7.08
C PHE A 38 -2.14 13.02 7.53
N THR A 39 -2.28 14.29 7.14
CA THR A 39 -3.51 15.08 7.35
C THR A 39 -4.57 14.86 6.27
N ASN A 40 -4.27 14.10 5.21
CA ASN A 40 -5.18 13.82 4.12
C ASN A 40 -5.73 12.39 4.25
N PRO A 41 -7.06 12.20 4.26
CA PRO A 41 -7.64 10.88 4.43
C PRO A 41 -7.39 10.00 3.18
N GLY A 42 -6.53 8.99 3.32
CA GLY A 42 -6.32 7.98 2.26
C GLY A 42 -7.35 6.84 2.29
N TRP A 43 -7.97 6.58 3.43
CA TRP A 43 -8.96 5.52 3.60
C TRP A 43 -10.37 5.99 3.22
N TYR A 44 -11.10 5.18 2.47
CA TYR A 44 -12.46 5.46 2.04
C TYR A 44 -13.30 4.19 1.94
N ALA A 45 -14.56 4.33 1.54
CA ALA A 45 -15.53 3.22 1.45
C ALA A 45 -15.67 2.46 2.79
N GLY A 46 -15.78 3.20 3.90
CA GLY A 46 -15.87 2.64 5.24
C GLY A 46 -14.62 1.88 5.67
N GLY A 47 -13.43 2.34 5.25
CA GLY A 47 -12.14 1.73 5.59
C GLY A 47 -11.78 0.49 4.76
N ARG A 48 -12.55 0.16 3.72
CA ARG A 48 -12.29 -1.01 2.86
C ARG A 48 -11.35 -0.73 1.69
N LYS A 49 -11.06 0.53 1.41
CA LYS A 49 -10.18 0.94 0.31
C LYS A 49 -9.20 2.00 0.77
N LEU A 50 -7.98 1.93 0.25
CA LEU A 50 -6.88 2.87 0.51
C LEU A 50 -6.41 3.47 -0.81
N LEU A 51 -6.24 4.78 -0.85
CA LEU A 51 -5.56 5.51 -1.93
C LEU A 51 -4.10 5.79 -1.53
N PHE A 52 -3.16 5.56 -2.44
CA PHE A 52 -1.73 5.78 -2.23
C PHE A 52 -1.04 6.13 -3.56
N GLY A 53 0.12 6.78 -3.48
CA GLY A 53 0.97 7.08 -4.64
C GLY A 53 1.92 5.93 -4.95
N SER A 54 2.15 5.64 -6.23
CA SER A 54 3.09 4.59 -6.65
C SER A 54 3.80 4.99 -7.93
N GLU A 55 5.11 4.81 -7.97
CA GLU A 55 5.96 4.97 -9.15
C GLU A 55 6.09 3.64 -9.92
N ARG A 56 5.09 2.77 -9.79
CA ARG A 56 5.07 1.50 -10.50
C ARG A 56 4.94 1.77 -12.00
N TYR A 57 5.90 1.26 -12.76
CA TYR A 57 6.00 1.46 -14.21
C TYR A 57 6.26 2.92 -14.64
N ASN A 58 6.82 3.74 -13.73
CA ASN A 58 7.51 4.96 -14.14
C ASN A 58 8.83 4.63 -14.86
#